data_AF-A0A2N2P3Z3-F1
#
_entry.id   AF-A0A2N2P3Z3-F1
#
_cell.length_a   1.000
_cell.length_b   1.000
_cell.length_c   1.000
_cell.angle_alpha   90.00
_cell.angle_beta   90.00
_cell.angle_gamma   90.00
#
_symmetry.space_group_name_H-M   'P 1'
#
loop_
_entity.id
_entity.type
_entity.pdbx_description
1 polymer ?
#
loop_
_entity_poly.entity_id
_entity_poly.type
_entity_poly.pdbx_seq_one_letter_code
_entity_poly.pdbx_strand_id
1 'polypeptide(L)'
;MIYRVLSIIVIWISLLPGFQPNTQNNLQTQDEPQPYTGSFVVYSDETYFGSNIDTLTGELRFRFKQANNHRAVFFDLLVGTEYFTIGAINDRGVFISFIITEDFLAGLTPSQFENDFFSTIYETLTIPSENRIREIVSYWDLQNVKMIFAGPNRNAYHLEIQGDLVEIRKIDGNYLSVAYQYSTDSGINMPSQYSFDTQLQAELAGFNRSKGLNLLNQFSGARQSIVSLFFEPAENKLYITLDNNITQIWMINVDGGTIETFRGFDQYHIGNVPEIGITSNDLRILNFSNEKLMDRVILGAIGILLIILVSNFILIKKTA
;
A
#
# COMPACT_ATOMS: atom_id res chain seq x y z
N MET A 1 6.55 -33.13 -63.89
CA MET A 1 7.83 -33.84 -64.02
C MET A 1 8.37 -33.56 -65.42
N ILE A 2 9.50 -32.83 -65.49
CA ILE A 2 10.45 -32.59 -66.61
C ILE A 2 10.98 -31.14 -66.50
N TYR A 3 12.17 -31.06 -65.89
CA TYR A 3 13.36 -30.20 -66.10
C TYR A 3 13.34 -29.28 -67.35
N ARG A 4 14.05 -28.14 -67.49
CA ARG A 4 15.00 -27.30 -66.72
C ARG A 4 15.54 -26.25 -67.72
N VAL A 5 16.13 -25.16 -67.21
CA VAL A 5 17.22 -24.33 -67.79
C VAL A 5 16.87 -22.95 -68.36
N LEU A 6 17.74 -22.01 -67.95
CA LEU A 6 18.05 -20.62 -68.35
C LEU A 6 17.42 -19.50 -67.49
N SER A 7 18.14 -18.53 -66.93
CA SER A 7 19.58 -18.29 -66.77
C SER A 7 19.79 -17.12 -65.80
N ILE A 8 20.81 -17.30 -64.95
CA ILE A 8 21.71 -16.35 -64.26
C ILE A 8 21.59 -14.87 -64.68
N ILE A 9 21.29 -13.99 -63.71
CA ILE A 9 22.02 -12.71 -63.52
C ILE A 9 22.24 -12.51 -62.02
N VAL A 10 23.45 -12.85 -61.57
CA VAL A 10 24.06 -12.38 -60.33
C VAL A 10 24.89 -11.16 -60.73
N ILE A 11 24.51 -9.97 -60.27
CA ILE A 11 25.40 -8.81 -60.32
C ILE A 11 25.66 -8.35 -58.90
N TRP A 12 26.91 -8.56 -58.51
CA TRP A 12 27.63 -7.94 -57.42
C TRP A 12 27.56 -6.41 -57.49
N ILE A 13 27.05 -5.77 -56.44
CA ILE A 13 27.44 -4.39 -56.09
C ILE A 13 27.83 -4.42 -54.61
N SER A 14 29.07 -4.81 -54.37
CA SER A 14 29.86 -4.37 -53.23
C SER A 14 31.07 -3.64 -53.82
N LEU A 15 31.44 -2.52 -53.20
CA LEU A 15 32.49 -1.54 -53.56
C LEU A 15 31.94 -0.15 -53.93
N LEU A 16 31.27 0.49 -52.97
CA LEU A 16 31.36 1.94 -52.80
C LEU A 16 31.72 2.23 -51.33
N PRO A 17 32.90 2.80 -51.04
CA PRO A 17 33.22 3.31 -49.71
C PRO A 17 32.44 4.62 -49.53
N GLY A 18 31.43 4.62 -48.66
CA GLY A 18 30.70 5.84 -48.30
C GLY A 18 29.20 5.72 -48.06
N PHE A 19 28.58 4.55 -48.26
CA PHE A 19 27.20 4.32 -47.84
C PHE A 19 27.18 3.59 -46.49
N GLN A 20 27.20 4.36 -45.39
CA GLN A 20 26.67 3.85 -44.14
C GLN A 20 25.15 4.03 -44.18
N PRO A 21 24.34 2.96 -44.08
CA PRO A 21 22.92 3.13 -43.82
C PRO A 21 22.80 3.86 -42.49
N ASN A 22 22.15 5.03 -42.54
CA ASN A 22 21.84 5.84 -41.39
C ASN A 22 20.91 5.03 -40.47
N THR A 23 21.48 4.30 -39.51
CA THR A 23 20.74 3.65 -38.44
C THR A 23 20.34 4.69 -37.41
N GLN A 24 19.45 5.60 -37.80
CA GLN A 24 18.50 6.17 -36.86
C GLN A 24 17.17 5.44 -37.07
N ASN A 25 16.87 4.55 -36.14
CA ASN A 25 15.54 4.28 -35.58
C ASN A 25 15.58 2.92 -34.88
N ASN A 26 16.33 2.84 -33.79
CA ASN A 26 15.78 2.19 -32.61
C ASN A 26 15.45 3.33 -31.67
N LEU A 27 14.24 3.87 -31.85
CA LEU A 27 13.51 4.45 -30.74
C LEU A 27 13.57 3.38 -29.64
N GLN A 28 14.33 3.67 -28.58
CA GLN A 28 14.16 2.98 -27.31
C GLN A 28 12.67 3.11 -27.01
N THR A 29 11.95 2.00 -27.16
CA THR A 29 10.64 1.83 -26.54
C THR A 29 10.85 2.17 -25.09
N GLN A 30 10.12 3.18 -24.59
CA GLN A 30 10.06 3.51 -23.17
C GLN A 30 10.05 2.21 -22.37
N ASP A 31 11.13 1.98 -21.61
CA ASP A 31 11.22 0.87 -20.69
C ASP A 31 9.95 0.91 -19.83
N GLU A 32 9.13 -0.14 -19.90
CA GLU A 32 8.01 -0.23 -18.97
C GLU A 32 8.60 -0.14 -17.55
N PRO A 33 8.09 0.76 -16.70
CA PRO A 33 8.61 0.93 -15.35
C PRO A 33 8.46 -0.41 -14.63
N GLN A 34 9.62 -0.97 -14.33
CA GLN A 34 9.72 -2.24 -13.62
C GLN A 34 9.17 -2.03 -12.21
N PRO A 35 8.58 -3.03 -11.58
CA PRO A 35 7.88 -2.83 -10.32
C PRO A 35 8.86 -2.61 -9.17
N TYR A 36 8.61 -1.58 -8.37
CA TYR A 36 9.32 -1.31 -7.12
C TYR A 36 8.30 -1.10 -6.00
N THR A 37 8.70 -1.44 -4.78
CA THR A 37 8.02 -0.94 -3.59
C THR A 37 8.81 0.25 -3.08
N GLY A 38 8.12 1.34 -2.79
CA GLY A 38 8.71 2.59 -2.32
C GLY A 38 7.89 3.10 -1.15
N SER A 39 8.60 3.52 -0.10
CA SER A 39 8.03 4.17 1.07
C SER A 39 8.71 5.50 1.30
N PHE A 40 7.95 6.51 1.69
CA PHE A 40 8.49 7.83 1.96
C PHE A 40 7.84 8.50 3.16
N VAL A 41 8.57 9.49 3.66
CA VAL A 41 8.09 10.50 4.59
C VAL A 41 8.45 11.85 4.01
N VAL A 42 7.53 12.81 4.02
CA VAL A 42 7.80 14.21 3.65
C VAL A 42 7.35 15.14 4.76
N TYR A 43 8.22 16.07 5.12
CA TYR A 43 8.00 17.16 6.07
C TYR A 43 8.04 18.48 5.30
N SER A 44 6.86 18.93 4.88
CA SER A 44 6.65 20.18 4.17
C SER A 44 5.93 21.18 5.09
N ASP A 45 4.94 21.91 4.57
CA ASP A 45 3.99 22.66 5.40
C ASP A 45 3.17 21.71 6.30
N GLU A 46 2.90 20.50 5.79
CA GLU A 46 2.35 19.38 6.54
C GLU A 46 3.27 18.14 6.43
N THR A 47 2.98 17.13 7.26
CA THR A 47 3.65 15.82 7.20
C THR A 47 2.85 14.88 6.30
N TYR A 48 3.53 14.11 5.46
CA TYR A 48 2.92 13.11 4.60
C TYR A 48 3.71 11.81 4.64
N PHE A 49 2.99 10.68 4.64
CA PHE A 49 3.60 9.36 4.56
C PHE A 49 3.03 8.60 3.38
N GLY A 50 3.87 7.82 2.70
CA GLY A 50 3.45 6.98 1.58
C GLY A 50 4.16 5.64 1.59
N SER A 51 3.48 4.58 1.15
CA SER A 51 4.07 3.25 1.01
C SER A 51 3.37 2.45 -0.09
N ASN A 52 4.12 1.85 -1.00
CA ASN A 52 3.67 0.77 -1.86
C ASN A 52 3.95 -0.57 -1.20
N ILE A 53 2.95 -1.43 -1.11
CA ILE A 53 3.05 -2.78 -0.58
C ILE A 53 2.71 -3.74 -1.69
N ASP A 54 3.62 -4.67 -1.99
CA ASP A 54 3.35 -5.76 -2.91
C ASP A 54 2.61 -6.88 -2.19
N THR A 55 1.41 -7.17 -2.66
CA THR A 55 0.54 -8.24 -2.16
C THR A 55 0.59 -9.47 -3.08
N LEU A 56 1.66 -9.67 -3.86
CA LEU A 56 1.81 -10.89 -4.67
C LEU A 56 1.78 -12.15 -3.81
N THR A 57 2.30 -12.05 -2.59
CA THR A 57 2.40 -13.16 -1.62
C THR A 57 1.12 -13.38 -0.81
N GLY A 58 0.11 -12.51 -0.95
CA GLY A 58 -1.18 -12.68 -0.30
C GLY A 58 -2.05 -11.42 -0.27
N GLU A 59 -2.63 -11.12 0.88
CA GLU A 59 -3.70 -10.13 1.01
C GLU A 59 -3.38 -9.13 2.11
N LEU A 60 -3.66 -7.85 1.86
CA LEU A 60 -3.48 -6.80 2.87
C LEU A 60 -4.78 -6.63 3.66
N ARG A 61 -4.66 -6.53 4.98
CA ARG A 61 -5.77 -6.29 5.91
C ARG A 61 -5.52 -5.05 6.74
N PHE A 62 -6.54 -4.21 6.84
CA PHE A 62 -6.55 -3.00 7.65
C PHE A 62 -7.34 -3.26 8.92
N ARG A 63 -6.68 -3.27 10.09
CA ARG A 63 -7.35 -3.40 11.38
C ARG A 63 -7.40 -2.06 12.09
N PHE A 64 -8.58 -1.69 12.58
CA PHE A 64 -8.75 -0.52 13.43
C PHE A 64 -8.81 -0.96 14.90
N LYS A 65 -8.09 -0.24 15.76
CA LYS A 65 -8.15 -0.45 17.22
C LYS A 65 -8.10 0.89 17.95
N GLN A 66 -8.68 0.87 19.16
CA GLN A 66 -8.65 2.00 20.08
C GLN A 66 -8.23 1.52 21.46
N ALA A 67 -7.26 2.20 22.06
CA ALA A 67 -6.81 2.00 23.43
C ALA A 67 -6.33 3.34 24.01
N ASN A 68 -6.48 3.56 25.32
CA ASN A 68 -6.03 4.79 26.00
C ASN A 68 -6.51 6.11 25.35
N ASN A 69 -7.72 6.15 24.78
CA ASN A 69 -8.25 7.28 24.00
C ASN A 69 -7.46 7.62 22.73
N HIS A 70 -6.64 6.68 22.26
CA HIS A 70 -5.88 6.78 21.03
C HIS A 70 -6.31 5.70 20.06
N ARG A 71 -6.27 6.04 18.78
CA ARG A 71 -6.74 5.21 17.68
C ARG A 71 -5.59 4.87 16.76
N ALA A 72 -5.62 3.67 16.23
CA ALA A 72 -4.60 3.20 15.31
C ALA A 72 -5.20 2.32 14.22
N VAL A 73 -4.56 2.39 13.05
CA VAL A 73 -4.80 1.47 11.94
C VAL A 73 -3.54 0.65 11.73
N PHE A 74 -3.69 -0.67 11.77
CA PHE A 74 -2.62 -1.63 11.51
C PHE A 74 -2.77 -2.20 10.10
N PHE A 75 -1.63 -2.46 9.46
CA PHE A 75 -1.56 -3.09 8.14
C PHE A 75 -0.99 -4.49 8.33
N ASP A 76 -1.80 -5.51 8.07
CA ASP A 76 -1.32 -6.89 8.11
C ASP A 76 -1.26 -7.49 6.71
N LEU A 77 -0.15 -8.13 6.37
CA LEU A 77 0.00 -8.90 5.14
C LEU A 77 -0.22 -10.38 5.46
N LEU A 78 -1.12 -11.03 4.73
CA LEU A 78 -1.27 -12.48 4.73
C LEU A 78 -0.09 -13.09 3.95
N VAL A 79 0.66 -13.98 4.59
CA VAL A 79 1.71 -14.79 3.95
C VAL A 79 1.43 -16.25 4.27
N GLY A 80 1.14 -17.04 3.24
CA GLY A 80 0.64 -18.40 3.42
C GLY A 80 -0.73 -18.40 4.11
N THR A 81 -0.78 -18.83 5.37
CA THR A 81 -2.01 -18.88 6.18
C THR A 81 -2.01 -17.93 7.38
N GLU A 82 -0.95 -17.15 7.54
CA GLU A 82 -0.74 -16.32 8.72
C GLU A 82 -0.66 -14.84 8.34
N TYR A 83 -1.21 -13.99 9.21
CA TYR A 83 -1.11 -12.55 9.08
C TYR A 83 0.11 -12.05 9.85
N PHE A 84 0.90 -11.20 9.22
CA PHE A 84 2.00 -10.47 9.83
C PHE A 84 1.72 -8.97 9.76
N THR A 85 1.88 -8.25 10.86
CA THR A 85 1.74 -6.79 10.86
C THR A 85 2.99 -6.17 10.27
N ILE A 86 2.81 -5.48 9.15
CA ILE A 86 3.86 -4.83 8.37
C ILE A 86 3.84 -3.31 8.54
N GLY A 87 2.98 -2.78 9.42
CA GLY A 87 3.01 -1.39 9.80
C GLY A 87 1.78 -0.95 10.59
N ALA A 88 1.84 0.28 11.07
CA ALA A 88 0.75 0.93 11.77
C ALA A 88 0.84 2.45 11.65
N ILE A 89 -0.31 3.11 11.78
CA ILE A 89 -0.46 4.54 11.98
C ILE A 89 -1.31 4.83 13.19
N ASN A 90 -1.14 5.99 13.83
CA ASN A 90 -2.03 6.45 14.88
C ASN A 90 -2.57 7.86 14.65
N ASP A 91 -3.53 8.25 15.48
CA ASP A 91 -4.19 9.57 15.47
C ASP A 91 -3.31 10.75 15.92
N ARG A 92 -2.00 10.51 16.13
CA ARG A 92 -0.98 11.53 16.45
C ARG A 92 0.12 11.62 15.41
N GLY A 93 -0.03 10.95 14.27
CA GLY A 93 0.93 11.05 13.17
C GLY A 93 2.17 10.19 13.35
N VAL A 94 2.13 9.16 14.20
CA VAL A 94 3.11 8.07 14.15
C VAL A 94 2.82 7.22 12.92
N PHE A 95 3.88 6.84 12.21
CA PHE A 95 3.88 5.94 11.08
C PHE A 95 5.03 4.94 11.25
N ILE A 96 4.70 3.65 11.26
CA ILE A 96 5.65 2.55 11.27
C ILE A 96 5.35 1.71 10.04
N SER A 97 6.34 1.43 9.21
CA SER A 97 6.15 0.63 7.99
C SER A 97 7.37 -0.22 7.69
N PHE A 98 7.12 -1.50 7.43
CA PHE A 98 8.06 -2.43 6.84
C PHE A 98 8.02 -2.26 5.33
N ILE A 99 9.20 -2.27 4.70
CA ILE A 99 9.32 -2.36 3.25
C ILE A 99 9.44 -3.85 2.91
N ILE A 100 8.42 -4.37 2.23
CA ILE A 100 8.37 -5.79 1.83
C ILE A 100 9.30 -6.04 0.66
N THR A 101 10.15 -7.05 0.81
CA THR A 101 11.13 -7.53 -0.17
C THR A 101 10.69 -8.87 -0.76
N GLU A 102 11.33 -9.34 -1.83
CA GLU A 102 11.02 -10.67 -2.42
C GLU A 102 11.27 -11.81 -1.43
N ASP A 103 12.23 -11.64 -0.54
CA ASP A 103 12.62 -12.63 0.47
C ASP A 103 11.85 -12.45 1.79
N PHE A 104 10.73 -11.73 1.79
CA PHE A 104 9.92 -11.58 2.99
C PHE A 104 9.20 -12.91 3.31
N LEU A 105 9.83 -13.70 4.18
CA LEU A 105 9.34 -15.02 4.59
C LEU A 105 8.46 -14.96 5.84
N ALA A 106 8.72 -14.02 6.75
CA ALA A 106 7.99 -13.84 7.99
C ALA A 106 8.16 -12.42 8.53
N GLY A 107 7.18 -11.97 9.31
CA GLY A 107 7.21 -10.72 10.05
C GLY A 107 6.78 -10.91 11.50
N LEU A 108 6.38 -9.83 12.15
CA LEU A 108 5.79 -9.90 13.48
C LEU A 108 4.32 -10.29 13.36
N THR A 109 3.86 -11.26 14.15
CA THR A 109 2.42 -11.49 14.31
C THR A 109 1.76 -10.23 14.87
N PRO A 110 0.44 -10.03 14.63
CA PRO A 110 -0.31 -8.93 15.22
C PRO A 110 -0.06 -8.71 16.71
N SER A 111 -0.05 -9.79 17.49
CA SER A 111 0.18 -9.72 18.94
C SER A 111 1.62 -9.30 19.27
N GLN A 112 2.63 -9.79 18.54
CA GLN A 112 4.03 -9.39 18.76
C GLN A 112 4.23 -7.91 18.42
N PHE A 113 3.78 -7.47 17.24
CA PHE A 113 3.90 -6.07 16.82
C PHE A 113 3.21 -5.14 17.82
N GLU A 114 1.98 -5.49 18.23
CA GLU A 114 1.22 -4.68 19.18
C GLU A 114 1.91 -4.61 20.54
N ASN A 115 2.49 -5.71 21.04
CA ASN A 115 3.21 -5.70 22.31
C ASN A 115 4.48 -4.83 22.23
N ASP A 116 5.25 -4.98 21.16
CA ASP A 116 6.53 -4.27 20.99
C ASP A 116 6.34 -2.77 20.79
N PHE A 117 5.25 -2.37 20.12
CA PHE A 117 4.95 -0.98 19.79
C PHE A 117 3.77 -0.37 20.57
N PHE A 118 3.25 -1.05 21.59
CA PHE A 118 2.09 -0.58 22.36
C PHE A 118 2.29 0.85 22.87
N SER A 119 3.43 1.09 23.52
CA SER A 119 3.75 2.38 24.11
C SER A 119 3.94 3.47 23.02
N THR A 120 4.53 3.13 21.88
CA THR A 120 4.65 4.03 20.73
C THR A 120 3.29 4.43 20.16
N ILE A 121 2.38 3.47 20.02
CA ILE A 121 1.10 3.65 19.34
C ILE A 121 0.05 4.29 20.25
N TYR A 122 0.01 3.96 21.54
CA TYR A 122 -1.08 4.32 22.46
C TYR A 122 -0.69 5.12 23.71
N GLU A 123 0.60 5.32 24.00
CA GLU A 123 1.01 6.00 25.25
C GLU A 123 1.88 7.23 24.99
N THR A 124 3.07 7.02 24.42
CA THR A 124 4.03 8.09 24.13
C THR A 124 3.66 8.88 22.90
N LEU A 125 3.03 8.22 21.91
CA LEU A 125 2.54 8.82 20.68
C LEU A 125 3.66 9.51 19.87
N THR A 126 4.89 9.05 20.10
CA THR A 126 6.12 9.52 19.48
C THR A 126 6.95 8.31 19.12
N ILE A 127 7.72 8.37 18.04
CA ILE A 127 8.62 7.27 17.69
C ILE A 127 9.69 7.05 18.78
N PRO A 128 10.10 5.80 19.03
CA PRO A 128 11.09 5.51 20.07
C PRO A 128 12.45 6.12 19.74
N SER A 129 13.27 6.31 20.77
CA SER A 129 14.68 6.65 20.58
C SER A 129 15.43 5.52 19.87
N GLU A 130 16.53 5.84 19.19
CA GLU A 130 17.37 4.83 18.51
C GLU A 130 17.73 3.65 19.44
N ASN A 131 18.16 3.92 20.67
CA ASN A 131 18.50 2.87 21.64
C ASN A 131 17.30 1.97 21.95
N ARG A 132 16.10 2.54 22.06
CA ARG A 132 14.88 1.77 22.29
C ARG A 132 14.49 0.96 21.06
N ILE A 133 14.67 1.49 19.85
CA ILE A 133 14.49 0.74 18.61
C ILE A 133 15.45 -0.46 18.60
N ARG A 134 16.74 -0.26 18.88
CA ARG A 134 17.73 -1.36 18.95
C ARG A 134 17.33 -2.44 19.96
N GLU A 135 16.86 -2.03 21.13
CA GLU A 135 16.38 -2.96 22.15
C GLU A 135 15.20 -3.79 21.65
N ILE A 136 14.16 -3.15 21.09
CA ILE A 136 12.97 -3.83 20.55
C ILE A 136 13.38 -4.86 19.49
N VAL A 137 14.17 -4.44 18.50
CA VAL A 137 14.51 -5.32 17.37
C VAL A 137 15.53 -6.39 17.71
N SER A 138 16.24 -6.28 18.84
CA SER A 138 17.19 -7.31 19.28
C SER A 138 16.54 -8.64 19.65
N TYR A 139 15.22 -8.65 19.87
CA TYR A 139 14.43 -9.84 20.16
C TYR A 139 13.78 -10.46 18.92
N TRP A 140 13.94 -9.83 17.76
CA TRP A 140 13.32 -10.28 16.52
C TRP A 140 14.22 -11.27 15.79
N ASP A 141 13.64 -12.40 15.38
CA ASP A 141 14.28 -13.33 14.46
C ASP A 141 13.87 -12.98 13.02
N LEU A 142 14.29 -11.80 12.57
CA LEU A 142 13.96 -11.26 11.25
C LEU A 142 15.23 -11.02 10.44
N GLN A 143 15.16 -11.31 9.14
CA GLN A 143 16.28 -11.11 8.22
C GLN A 143 15.85 -10.25 7.04
N ASN A 144 16.78 -9.43 6.54
CA ASN A 144 16.61 -8.59 5.34
C ASN A 144 15.39 -7.66 5.43
N VAL A 145 15.16 -7.09 6.61
CA VAL A 145 14.04 -6.18 6.88
C VAL A 145 14.51 -4.75 6.74
N LYS A 146 13.73 -3.94 6.02
CA LYS A 146 13.86 -2.49 6.04
C LYS A 146 12.60 -1.87 6.63
N MET A 147 12.76 -0.83 7.43
CA MET A 147 11.64 -0.16 8.09
C MET A 147 11.81 1.35 8.12
N ILE A 148 10.67 2.05 8.10
CA ILE A 148 10.56 3.45 8.44
C ILE A 148 9.82 3.57 9.77
N PHE A 149 10.43 4.30 10.70
CA PHE A 149 9.75 4.88 11.86
C PHE A 149 9.66 6.37 11.63
N ALA A 150 8.46 6.94 11.65
CA ALA A 150 8.29 8.36 11.49
C ALA A 150 7.22 8.89 12.44
N GLY A 151 7.47 10.09 12.95
CA GLY A 151 6.52 10.85 13.73
C GLY A 151 6.41 12.27 13.20
N PRO A 152 5.55 13.10 13.82
CA PRO A 152 5.51 14.52 13.52
C PRO A 152 6.85 15.21 13.84
N ASN A 153 7.03 16.44 13.36
CA ASN A 153 8.17 17.31 13.69
C ASN A 153 9.55 16.83 13.19
N ARG A 154 9.62 16.27 11.98
CA ARG A 154 10.89 15.86 11.34
C ARG A 154 11.67 14.81 12.12
N ASN A 155 10.96 13.96 12.85
CA ASN A 155 11.56 12.84 13.54
C ASN A 155 11.25 11.56 12.75
N ALA A 156 12.24 11.03 12.05
CA ALA A 156 12.15 9.74 11.41
C ALA A 156 13.48 8.98 11.43
N TYR A 157 13.37 7.65 11.43
CA TYR A 157 14.46 6.71 11.32
C TYR A 157 14.20 5.75 10.16
N HIS A 158 15.25 5.47 9.40
CA HIS A 158 15.35 4.30 8.53
C HIS A 158 16.13 3.23 9.28
N LEU A 159 15.55 2.04 9.41
CA LEU A 159 16.17 0.86 9.98
C LEU A 159 16.41 -0.18 8.87
N GLU A 160 17.60 -0.77 8.84
CA GLU A 160 17.91 -1.96 8.05
C GLU A 160 18.46 -3.07 8.96
N ILE A 161 17.90 -4.28 8.83
CA ILE A 161 18.33 -5.49 9.52
C ILE A 161 18.86 -6.49 8.48
N GLN A 162 20.12 -6.88 8.61
CA GLN A 162 20.78 -7.87 7.77
C GLN A 162 21.50 -8.90 8.65
N GLY A 163 20.82 -10.01 8.95
CA GLY A 163 21.27 -10.95 9.98
C GLY A 163 21.39 -10.25 11.34
N ASP A 164 22.55 -10.37 11.99
CA ASP A 164 22.81 -9.72 13.29
C ASP A 164 23.14 -8.22 13.18
N LEU A 165 23.29 -7.70 11.96
CA LEU A 165 23.61 -6.28 11.74
C LEU A 165 22.34 -5.44 11.73
N VAL A 166 22.27 -4.49 12.66
CA VAL A 166 21.19 -3.50 12.78
C VAL A 166 21.75 -2.11 12.49
N GLU A 167 21.43 -1.55 11.32
CA GLU A 167 21.74 -0.18 10.95
C GLU A 167 20.53 0.72 11.17
N ILE A 168 20.69 1.78 11.95
CA ILE A 168 19.64 2.80 12.14
C ILE A 168 20.21 4.14 11.70
N ARG A 169 19.50 4.81 10.81
CA ARG A 169 19.83 6.14 10.31
C ARG A 169 18.70 7.09 10.61
N LYS A 170 19.00 8.14 11.37
CA LYS A 170 18.08 9.27 11.52
C LYS A 170 18.10 10.12 10.25
N ILE A 171 16.96 10.73 9.91
CA ILE A 171 16.96 11.75 8.87
C ILE A 171 17.46 13.09 9.42
N ASP A 172 18.19 13.83 8.58
CA ASP A 172 18.61 15.21 8.85
C ASP A 172 17.90 16.22 7.92
N GLY A 173 16.90 15.76 7.15
CA GLY A 173 16.26 16.53 6.09
C GLY A 173 14.74 16.68 6.22
N ASN A 174 14.14 17.18 5.15
CA ASN A 174 12.68 17.34 5.03
C ASN A 174 11.99 16.09 4.48
N TYR A 175 12.72 15.01 4.20
CA TYR A 175 12.13 13.79 3.68
C TYR A 175 13.00 12.57 4.01
N LEU A 176 12.37 11.40 3.92
CA LEU A 176 13.01 10.10 3.91
C LEU A 176 12.40 9.30 2.75
N SER A 177 13.22 8.55 2.03
CA SER A 177 12.77 7.67 0.97
C SER A 177 13.46 6.32 1.12
N VAL A 178 12.70 5.23 1.02
CA VAL A 178 13.23 3.86 1.05
C VAL A 178 12.52 3.09 -0.05
N ALA A 179 13.30 2.55 -0.98
CA ALA A 179 12.78 1.72 -2.06
C ALA A 179 13.44 0.34 -2.05
N TYR A 180 12.68 -0.63 -2.52
CA TYR A 180 13.16 -1.98 -2.81
C TYR A 180 12.93 -2.32 -4.28
N GLN A 181 13.97 -2.89 -4.89
CA GLN A 181 13.98 -3.33 -6.26
C GLN A 181 13.84 -4.85 -6.32
N TYR A 182 12.88 -5.32 -7.10
CA TYR A 182 12.73 -6.73 -7.44
C TYR A 182 13.83 -7.13 -8.43
N SER A 183 14.45 -8.29 -8.22
CA SER A 183 15.46 -8.80 -9.15
C SER A 183 14.78 -9.17 -10.47
N THR A 184 15.24 -8.61 -11.58
CA THR A 184 14.82 -9.06 -12.92
C THR A 184 15.96 -9.78 -13.61
N ASP A 185 15.65 -10.89 -14.29
CA ASP A 185 16.60 -11.68 -15.09
C ASP A 185 17.30 -10.88 -16.21
N SER A 186 16.85 -9.65 -16.48
CA SER A 186 17.22 -8.87 -17.65
C SER A 186 18.43 -7.94 -17.48
N GLY A 187 18.97 -7.72 -16.27
CA GLY A 187 20.19 -6.93 -16.06
C GLY A 187 20.14 -5.48 -16.58
N ILE A 188 18.94 -4.94 -16.83
CA ILE A 188 18.77 -3.57 -17.31
C ILE A 188 18.93 -2.60 -16.13
N ASN A 189 19.67 -1.51 -16.36
CA ASN A 189 19.81 -0.38 -15.42
C ASN A 189 18.45 0.31 -15.26
N MET A 190 17.85 0.17 -14.09
CA MET A 190 16.49 0.61 -13.80
C MET A 190 16.45 1.57 -12.61
N PRO A 191 15.29 2.20 -12.30
CA PRO A 191 15.17 3.22 -11.27
C PRO A 191 15.53 2.65 -9.88
N SER A 192 16.78 2.85 -9.44
CA SER A 192 17.26 2.42 -8.12
C SER A 192 16.68 3.30 -6.99
N GLN A 193 16.99 3.00 -5.72
CA GLN A 193 16.78 3.92 -4.58
C GLN A 193 17.07 5.39 -4.95
N TYR A 194 18.11 5.64 -5.76
CA TYR A 194 18.47 6.96 -6.27
C TYR A 194 17.37 7.64 -7.09
N SER A 195 16.67 6.89 -7.94
CA SER A 195 15.60 7.43 -8.78
C SER A 195 14.35 7.80 -7.97
N PHE A 196 13.98 6.98 -6.98
CA PHE A 196 12.87 7.24 -6.09
C PHE A 196 13.15 8.49 -5.28
N ASP A 197 14.38 8.59 -4.76
CA ASP A 197 14.86 9.76 -4.06
C ASP A 197 14.84 11.01 -4.95
N THR A 198 15.35 10.91 -6.18
CA THR A 198 15.41 12.02 -7.14
C THR A 198 14.01 12.54 -7.51
N GLN A 199 13.06 11.63 -7.79
CA GLN A 199 11.69 12.03 -8.13
C GLN A 199 10.96 12.61 -6.93
N LEU A 200 11.11 12.01 -5.75
CA LEU A 200 10.55 12.57 -4.53
C LEU A 200 11.11 13.97 -4.27
N GLN A 201 12.42 14.15 -4.42
CA GLN A 201 13.10 15.43 -4.24
C GLN A 201 12.56 16.51 -5.19
N ALA A 202 12.31 16.15 -6.45
CA ALA A 202 11.72 17.06 -7.44
C ALA A 202 10.29 17.51 -7.07
N GLU A 203 9.56 16.69 -6.31
CA GLU A 203 8.18 16.96 -5.91
C GLU A 203 8.01 17.67 -4.56
N LEU A 204 9.09 17.82 -3.77
CA LEU A 204 9.02 18.37 -2.40
C LEU A 204 8.40 19.76 -2.32
N ALA A 205 8.64 20.60 -3.32
CA ALA A 205 8.06 21.94 -3.37
C ALA A 205 6.54 21.86 -3.56
N GLY A 206 5.78 22.32 -2.56
CA GLY A 206 4.32 22.24 -2.55
C GLY A 206 3.81 20.80 -2.55
N PHE A 207 4.53 19.88 -1.89
CA PHE A 207 4.13 18.49 -1.75
C PHE A 207 2.73 18.38 -1.13
N ASN A 208 1.91 17.48 -1.67
CA ASN A 208 0.52 17.28 -1.25
C ASN A 208 0.05 15.88 -1.64
N ARG A 209 -1.18 15.53 -1.25
CA ARG A 209 -1.85 14.25 -1.57
C ARG A 209 -1.70 13.80 -3.01
N SER A 210 -2.01 14.69 -3.96
CA SER A 210 -2.02 14.33 -5.37
C SER A 210 -0.62 13.98 -5.84
N LYS A 211 0.39 14.75 -5.42
CA LYS A 211 1.80 14.46 -5.73
C LYS A 211 2.26 13.15 -5.12
N GLY A 212 1.94 12.92 -3.84
CA GLY A 212 2.30 11.69 -3.15
C GLY A 212 1.68 10.44 -3.76
N LEU A 213 0.37 10.46 -4.05
CA LEU A 213 -0.30 9.34 -4.73
C LEU A 213 0.24 9.11 -6.15
N ASN A 214 0.50 10.18 -6.91
CA ASN A 214 1.09 10.07 -8.23
C ASN A 214 2.50 9.49 -8.19
N LEU A 215 3.30 9.86 -7.17
CA LEU A 215 4.63 9.28 -6.96
C LEU A 215 4.52 7.78 -6.68
N LEU A 216 3.66 7.37 -5.73
CA LEU A 216 3.42 5.95 -5.45
C LEU A 216 2.99 5.18 -6.71
N ASN A 217 2.11 5.75 -7.53
CA ASN A 217 1.65 5.15 -8.78
C ASN A 217 2.73 5.04 -9.87
N GLN A 218 3.69 5.95 -9.88
CA GLN A 218 4.81 5.88 -10.84
C GLN A 218 5.75 4.72 -10.50
N PHE A 219 5.93 4.42 -9.21
CA PHE A 219 6.89 3.42 -8.75
C PHE A 219 6.30 2.02 -8.54
N SER A 220 4.99 1.87 -8.48
CA SER A 220 4.29 0.57 -8.50
C SER A 220 4.44 -0.19 -9.83
N GLY A 221 4.79 0.50 -10.93
CA GLY A 221 4.95 -0.09 -12.25
C GLY A 221 3.64 -0.70 -12.80
N ALA A 222 3.75 -1.75 -13.62
CA ALA A 222 2.60 -2.47 -14.17
C ALA A 222 2.01 -3.55 -13.23
N ARG A 223 2.49 -3.69 -11.99
CA ARG A 223 2.04 -4.74 -11.07
C ARG A 223 0.69 -4.40 -10.44
N GLN A 224 -0.32 -5.20 -10.76
CA GLN A 224 -1.65 -5.13 -10.14
C GLN A 224 -1.66 -5.59 -8.69
N SER A 225 -0.63 -6.30 -8.23
CA SER A 225 -0.50 -6.71 -6.83
C SER A 225 -0.08 -5.58 -5.88
N ILE A 226 0.16 -4.36 -6.36
CA ILE A 226 0.54 -3.24 -5.48
C ILE A 226 -0.70 -2.59 -4.85
N VAL A 227 -0.67 -2.46 -3.53
CA VAL A 227 -1.54 -1.57 -2.76
C VAL A 227 -0.73 -0.36 -2.32
N SER A 228 -1.18 0.84 -2.67
CA SER A 228 -0.54 2.08 -2.22
C SER A 228 -1.30 2.69 -1.05
N LEU A 229 -0.56 3.03 -0.01
CA LEU A 229 -1.03 3.68 1.21
C LEU A 229 -0.48 5.09 1.25
N PHE A 230 -1.33 6.08 1.53
CA PHE A 230 -0.91 7.47 1.71
C PHE A 230 -1.60 8.06 2.95
N PHE A 231 -0.84 8.39 3.98
CA PHE A 231 -1.36 8.89 5.25
C PHE A 231 -1.09 10.38 5.42
N GLU A 232 -2.14 11.11 5.79
CA GLU A 232 -2.12 12.53 6.15
C GLU A 232 -2.45 12.71 7.64
N PRO A 233 -1.42 12.85 8.50
CA PRO A 233 -1.61 13.06 9.93
C PRO A 233 -2.42 14.29 10.30
N ALA A 234 -2.30 15.37 9.52
CA ALA A 234 -3.02 16.62 9.80
C ALA A 234 -4.54 16.44 9.71
N GLU A 235 -5.00 15.53 8.84
CA GLU A 235 -6.41 15.22 8.66
C GLU A 235 -6.83 13.88 9.31
N ASN A 236 -5.89 13.11 9.84
CA ASN A 236 -6.12 11.73 10.32
C ASN A 236 -6.76 10.82 9.26
N LYS A 237 -6.28 10.92 8.02
CA LYS A 237 -6.83 10.17 6.88
C LYS A 237 -5.78 9.33 6.17
N LEU A 238 -6.09 8.04 6.04
CA LEU A 238 -5.32 7.10 5.24
C LEU A 238 -6.02 6.83 3.93
N TYR A 239 -5.38 7.18 2.81
CA TYR A 239 -5.84 6.90 1.46
C TYR A 239 -5.24 5.60 0.95
N ILE A 240 -6.06 4.81 0.27
CA ILE A 240 -5.70 3.48 -0.21
C ILE A 240 -6.06 3.40 -1.69
N THR A 241 -5.10 3.01 -2.53
CA THR A 241 -5.34 2.63 -3.93
C THR A 241 -4.98 1.17 -4.13
N LEU A 242 -5.77 0.48 -4.94
CA LEU A 242 -5.59 -0.94 -5.28
C LEU A 242 -5.24 -1.03 -6.76
N ASP A 243 -4.50 -2.07 -7.16
CA ASP A 243 -4.19 -2.36 -8.57
C ASP A 243 -3.51 -1.23 -9.33
N ASN A 244 -2.75 -0.39 -8.63
CA ASN A 244 -2.20 0.83 -9.20
C ASN A 244 -3.26 1.75 -9.83
N ASN A 245 -4.49 1.73 -9.32
CA ASN A 245 -5.58 2.56 -9.81
C ASN A 245 -5.75 3.82 -8.95
N ILE A 246 -5.00 4.89 -9.27
CA ILE A 246 -5.17 6.18 -8.58
C ILE A 246 -6.50 6.88 -8.87
N THR A 247 -7.28 6.43 -9.85
CA THR A 247 -8.59 7.04 -10.11
C THR A 247 -9.60 6.65 -9.03
N GLN A 248 -9.49 5.44 -8.50
CA GLN A 248 -10.32 4.89 -7.43
C GLN A 248 -9.58 4.87 -6.09
N ILE A 249 -10.01 5.72 -5.16
CA ILE A 249 -9.36 5.89 -3.87
C ILE A 249 -10.33 5.59 -2.74
N TRP A 250 -9.95 4.64 -1.90
CA TRP A 250 -10.56 4.38 -0.60
C TRP A 250 -9.93 5.27 0.47
N MET A 251 -10.68 5.60 1.52
CA MET A 251 -10.15 6.40 2.63
C MET A 251 -10.59 5.82 3.98
N ILE A 252 -9.64 5.60 4.88
CA ILE A 252 -9.89 5.29 6.29
C ILE A 252 -9.74 6.58 7.11
N ASN A 253 -10.83 6.98 7.76
CA ASN A 253 -10.81 8.05 8.76
C ASN A 253 -10.37 7.44 10.10
N VAL A 254 -9.16 7.78 10.53
CA VAL A 254 -8.56 7.22 11.75
C VAL A 254 -9.29 7.70 13.00
N ASP A 255 -9.88 8.89 13.00
CA ASP A 255 -10.64 9.40 14.14
C ASP A 255 -11.96 8.64 14.37
N GLY A 256 -12.62 8.26 13.28
CA GLY A 256 -13.90 7.57 13.30
C GLY A 256 -13.80 6.05 13.29
N GLY A 257 -12.64 5.49 12.89
CA GLY A 257 -12.52 4.06 12.59
C GLY A 257 -13.41 3.62 11.43
N THR A 258 -13.64 4.52 10.47
CA THR A 258 -14.51 4.28 9.31
C THR A 258 -13.70 4.16 8.03
N ILE A 259 -14.21 3.41 7.07
CA ILE A 259 -13.72 3.33 5.71
C ILE A 259 -14.80 3.79 4.73
N GLU A 260 -14.41 4.56 3.72
CA GLU A 260 -15.33 5.12 2.73
C GLU A 260 -14.73 5.19 1.32
N THR A 261 -15.61 5.27 0.32
CA THR A 261 -15.22 5.61 -1.05
C THR A 261 -14.94 7.11 -1.11
N PHE A 262 -13.71 7.48 -1.46
CA PHE A 262 -13.27 8.88 -1.48
C PHE A 262 -13.31 9.50 -2.87
N ARG A 263 -12.85 8.77 -3.90
CA ARG A 263 -12.81 9.28 -5.29
C ARG A 263 -12.96 8.16 -6.30
N GLY A 264 -13.61 8.43 -7.43
CA GLY A 264 -13.64 7.56 -8.61
C GLY A 264 -14.63 6.40 -8.56
N PHE A 265 -15.51 6.39 -7.56
CA PHE A 265 -16.59 5.43 -7.44
C PHE A 265 -17.90 6.03 -7.93
N ASP A 266 -18.75 5.19 -8.50
CA ASP A 266 -20.10 5.60 -8.95
C ASP A 266 -21.02 5.93 -7.76
N GLN A 267 -20.73 5.38 -6.59
CA GLN A 267 -21.51 5.54 -5.36
C GLN A 267 -20.61 5.88 -4.18
N TYR A 268 -21.10 6.80 -3.36
CA TYR A 268 -20.52 7.08 -2.06
C TYR A 268 -20.97 6.01 -1.07
N HIS A 269 -20.02 5.47 -0.33
CA HIS A 269 -20.23 4.44 0.65
C HIS A 269 -19.33 4.65 1.84
N ILE A 270 -19.84 4.37 3.03
CA ILE A 270 -19.13 4.51 4.30
C ILE A 270 -19.56 3.38 5.23
N GLY A 271 -18.61 2.85 6.00
CA GLY A 271 -18.88 1.88 7.05
C GLY A 271 -17.80 1.89 8.12
N ASN A 272 -18.09 1.29 9.27
CA ASN A 272 -17.08 1.07 10.30
C ASN A 272 -16.11 -0.03 9.83
N VAL A 273 -14.82 0.13 10.14
CA VAL A 273 -13.84 -0.95 9.99
C VAL A 273 -14.15 -2.03 11.03
N PRO A 274 -14.41 -3.30 10.63
CA PRO A 274 -14.66 -4.38 11.57
C PRO A 274 -13.47 -4.63 12.50
N GLU A 275 -13.72 -5.21 13.68
CA GLU A 275 -12.66 -5.56 14.64
C GLU A 275 -11.64 -6.53 14.05
N ILE A 276 -12.11 -7.48 13.24
CA ILE A 276 -11.25 -8.44 12.51
C ILE A 276 -10.44 -7.77 11.39
N GLY A 277 -10.75 -6.52 11.05
CA GLY A 277 -10.21 -5.75 9.94
C GLY A 277 -11.04 -5.84 8.66
N ILE A 278 -10.65 -5.04 7.68
CA ILE A 278 -11.16 -5.09 6.30
C ILE A 278 -10.00 -5.39 5.35
N THR A 279 -10.20 -6.30 4.39
CA THR A 279 -9.12 -6.72 3.51
C THR A 279 -9.11 -5.99 2.17
N SER A 280 -8.00 -6.03 1.45
CA SER A 280 -7.93 -5.47 0.09
C SER A 280 -8.89 -6.19 -0.87
N ASN A 281 -9.21 -7.48 -0.67
CA ASN A 281 -10.25 -8.15 -1.44
C ASN A 281 -11.65 -7.69 -1.07
N ASP A 282 -11.93 -7.43 0.22
CA ASP A 282 -13.19 -6.80 0.62
C ASP A 282 -13.36 -5.48 -0.16
N LEU A 283 -12.33 -4.63 -0.22
CA LEU A 283 -12.37 -3.37 -0.96
C LEU A 283 -12.53 -3.54 -2.48
N ARG A 284 -12.04 -4.63 -3.08
CA ARG A 284 -12.26 -4.94 -4.50
C ARG A 284 -13.70 -5.35 -4.78
N ILE A 285 -14.27 -6.14 -3.87
CA ILE A 285 -15.62 -6.69 -4.01
C ILE A 285 -16.68 -5.68 -3.58
N LEU A 286 -16.35 -4.79 -2.64
CA LEU A 286 -17.21 -3.73 -2.13
C LEU A 286 -17.40 -2.64 -3.20
N ASN A 287 -18.23 -2.96 -4.17
CA ASN A 287 -19.29 -2.06 -4.58
C ASN A 287 -20.35 -2.22 -3.48
N PHE A 288 -20.50 -1.29 -2.50
CA PHE A 288 -21.40 -1.52 -1.35
C PHE A 288 -22.87 -1.49 -1.80
N SER A 289 -23.30 -2.56 -2.44
CA SER A 289 -24.66 -2.87 -2.79
C SER A 289 -25.46 -3.41 -1.59
N ASN A 290 -24.84 -3.45 -0.41
CA ASN A 290 -25.46 -3.98 0.80
C ASN A 290 -26.36 -2.99 1.54
N GLU A 291 -26.43 -1.70 1.21
CA GLU A 291 -27.51 -0.86 1.75
C GLU A 291 -28.87 -1.34 1.23
N LYS A 292 -28.98 -1.63 -0.08
CA LYS A 292 -30.22 -2.20 -0.64
C LYS A 292 -30.50 -3.61 -0.13
N LEU A 293 -29.46 -4.38 0.20
CA LEU A 293 -29.63 -5.72 0.78
C LEU A 293 -30.09 -5.61 2.25
N MET A 294 -29.49 -4.72 3.04
CA MET A 294 -29.84 -4.46 4.43
C MET A 294 -31.25 -3.86 4.53
N ASP A 295 -31.61 -2.92 3.65
CA ASP A 295 -32.97 -2.38 3.54
C ASP A 295 -33.98 -3.48 3.23
N ARG A 296 -33.65 -4.41 2.32
CA ARG A 296 -34.50 -5.57 2.00
C ARG A 296 -34.63 -6.54 3.17
N VAL A 297 -33.56 -6.76 3.94
CA VAL A 297 -33.58 -7.61 5.13
C VAL A 297 -34.42 -6.95 6.24
N ILE A 298 -34.25 -5.64 6.47
CA ILE A 298 -35.03 -4.86 7.44
C ILE A 298 -36.51 -4.83 7.04
N LEU A 299 -36.83 -4.55 5.77
CA LEU A 299 -38.21 -4.61 5.25
C LEU A 299 -38.81 -6.01 5.39
N GLY A 300 -38.03 -7.06 5.12
CA GLY A 300 -38.44 -8.45 5.31
C GLY A 300 -38.76 -8.76 6.78
N ALA A 301 -37.89 -8.34 7.71
CA ALA A 301 -38.09 -8.53 9.14
C ALA A 301 -39.34 -7.79 9.66
N ILE A 302 -39.55 -6.53 9.24
CA ILE A 302 -40.75 -5.76 9.56
C ILE A 302 -42.01 -6.46 9.04
N GLY A 303 -41.96 -6.99 7.81
CA GLY A 303 -43.07 -7.75 7.23
C GLY A 303 -43.44 -9.00 8.04
N ILE A 304 -42.45 -9.78 8.46
CA ILE A 304 -42.66 -10.95 9.32
C ILE A 304 -43.28 -10.55 10.66
N LEU A 305 -42.78 -9.47 11.27
CA LEU A 305 -43.27 -8.98 12.56
C LEU A 305 -44.73 -8.53 12.49
N LEU A 306 -45.13 -7.88 11.40
CA LEU A 306 -46.52 -7.51 11.13
C LEU A 306 -47.44 -8.73 10.97
N ILE A 307 -46.98 -9.78 10.27
CA ILE A 307 -47.74 -11.04 10.12
C ILE A 307 -48.00 -11.67 11.48
N ILE A 308 -46.99 -11.70 12.36
CA ILE A 308 -47.11 -12.24 13.72
C ILE A 308 -48.12 -11.41 14.53
N LEU A 309 -48.04 -10.08 14.49
CA LEU A 309 -48.96 -9.19 15.19
C LEU A 309 -50.41 -9.35 14.74
N VAL A 310 -50.66 -9.38 13.43
CA VAL A 310 -52.00 -9.58 12.86
C VAL A 310 -52.55 -10.95 13.24
N SER A 311 -51.72 -12.00 13.17
CA SER A 311 -52.11 -13.36 13.54
C SER A 311 -52.55 -13.44 15.00
N ASN A 312 -51.78 -12.84 15.91
CA ASN A 312 -52.12 -12.78 17.33
C ASN A 312 -53.39 -11.96 17.59
N PHE A 313 -53.57 -10.83 16.89
CA PHE A 313 -54.78 -10.00 17.02
C PHE A 313 -56.05 -10.76 16.59
N ILE A 314 -55.99 -11.51 15.48
CA ILE A 314 -57.09 -12.37 15.04
C ILE A 314 -57.38 -13.47 16.05
N LEU A 315 -56.34 -14.06 16.66
CA LEU A 315 -56.49 -15.10 17.67
C LEU A 315 -57.21 -14.57 18.91
N ILE A 316 -56.80 -13.40 19.42
CA ILE A 316 -57.41 -12.74 20.59
C ILE A 316 -58.88 -12.43 20.33
N LYS A 317 -59.23 -11.97 19.11
CA LYS A 317 -60.61 -11.65 18.75
C LYS A 317 -61.51 -12.90 18.60
N LYS A 318 -60.94 -14.09 18.45
CA LYS A 318 -61.69 -15.36 18.43
C LYS A 318 -61.92 -15.94 19.83
N THR A 319 -61.09 -15.58 20.80
CA THR A 319 -61.18 -16.08 22.18
C THR A 319 -61.90 -15.12 23.13
N ALA A 320 -62.09 -13.87 22.73
CA ALA A 320 -62.98 -12.90 23.36
C ALA A 320 -64.40 -12.99 22.78
#